data_AF-A0A498P7I2-F1
#
_entry.id   AF-A0A498P7I2-F1
#
_cell.length_a   1.000
_cell.length_b   1.000
_cell.length_c   1.000
_cell.angle_alpha   90.00
_cell.angle_beta   90.00
_cell.angle_gamma   90.00
#
_symmetry.space_group_name_H-M   'P 1'
#
loop_
_entity.id
_entity.type
_entity.pdbx_description
1 polymer ?
#
loop_
_entity_poly.entity_id
_entity_poly.type
_entity_poly.pdbx_seq_one_letter_code
_entity_poly.pdbx_strand_id
1 'polypeptide(L)'
;MSENLDTRPQPRTDLKFSGSDSFSTVLYGAQAIMVFDRTFSEEEDKQKIEGELNVMVKKIPSFSVEGKGAVQMTDAEKKVAENITCTFHGDFHLQQNPTTYTEALDLYKNLPTLLNENAVPIKVWLYPLHLLDNKAAQLKREIITSLVFNIQDIMEGLEEAERTCNDLSGNTLVNILSDIKERLCSFQESLNIYKTVLMKAVARVLLDIRGGEMKESLDKILKIHYESPFSVSKLNQWLYDAKSELHLLSFCIKMIQGIRIEDLESLSTILLNPDIDAVVCLTFTSLKYEDKYLETLTEFLKLVKSDEEINMVSEDQTVSFKLQKSPTGERVQYRVEYKQVKADSGAEEQWLVINTADEDFTLTGLESRKPYLIRYRIVSNVGVL
;
A
#
# COMPACT_ATOMS: atom_id res chain seq x y z
N MET A 1 25.96 15.74 -31.05
CA MET A 1 24.58 15.30 -31.34
C MET A 1 24.59 13.79 -31.20
N SER A 2 24.27 13.29 -30.01
CA SER A 2 24.29 11.86 -29.66
C SER A 2 23.03 11.62 -28.86
N GLU A 3 22.07 10.95 -29.48
CA GLU A 3 20.78 10.63 -28.90
C GLU A 3 20.92 9.52 -27.85
N ASN A 4 20.25 9.79 -26.73
CA ASN A 4 19.92 8.87 -25.66
C ASN A 4 19.01 7.76 -26.18
N LEU A 5 19.34 6.51 -25.87
CA LEU A 5 18.43 5.37 -25.90
C LEU A 5 18.79 4.46 -24.72
N ASP A 6 18.31 4.84 -23.54
CA ASP A 6 18.08 3.87 -22.47
C ASP A 6 16.91 4.34 -21.58
N THR A 7 15.69 4.10 -22.07
CA THR A 7 14.45 4.35 -21.36
C THR A 7 13.58 3.10 -21.40
N ARG A 8 13.95 2.06 -20.65
CA ARG A 8 12.99 1.08 -20.11
C ARG A 8 13.44 0.62 -18.70
N PRO A 9 12.55 0.59 -17.71
CA PRO A 9 12.88 0.10 -16.38
C PRO A 9 13.04 -1.43 -16.42
N GLN A 10 14.28 -1.91 -16.35
CA GLN A 10 14.55 -3.29 -15.96
C GLN A 10 14.39 -3.39 -14.43
N PRO A 11 13.71 -4.42 -13.89
CA PRO A 11 13.77 -4.72 -12.46
C PRO A 11 15.15 -5.29 -12.16
N ARG A 12 16.16 -4.42 -12.09
CA ARG A 12 17.39 -4.74 -11.37
C ARG A 12 17.01 -4.79 -9.91
N THR A 13 17.24 -5.94 -9.28
CA THR A 13 17.32 -6.05 -7.83
C THR A 13 18.60 -5.32 -7.39
N ASP A 14 18.60 -3.99 -7.52
CA ASP A 14 19.61 -3.13 -6.93
C ASP A 14 19.39 -3.19 -5.41
N LEU A 15 19.99 -4.20 -4.78
CA LEU A 15 20.09 -4.27 -3.33
C LEU A 15 20.90 -3.06 -2.86
N LYS A 16 20.22 -1.96 -2.56
CA LYS A 16 20.77 -0.86 -1.78
C LYS A 16 20.89 -1.32 -0.34
N PHE A 17 22.04 -1.86 0.02
CA PHE A 17 22.36 -2.19 1.42
C PHE A 17 22.59 -0.92 2.23
N SER A 18 22.08 -0.87 3.46
CA SER A 18 22.52 0.17 4.41
C SER A 18 24.01 -0.02 4.68
N GLY A 19 24.78 1.06 4.79
CA GLY A 19 26.24 1.05 4.99
C GLY A 19 26.71 0.54 6.36
N SER A 20 26.00 -0.44 6.95
CA SER A 20 26.26 -1.06 8.24
C SER A 20 26.93 -2.43 8.16
N ASP A 21 26.95 -3.07 6.99
CA ASP A 21 27.41 -4.45 6.82
C ASP A 21 28.30 -4.67 5.58
N SER A 22 29.31 -5.55 5.70
CA SER A 22 30.19 -6.00 4.61
C SER A 22 29.84 -7.42 4.16
N PHE A 23 30.06 -7.74 2.90
CA PHE A 23 29.87 -9.10 2.38
C PHE A 23 30.93 -10.06 2.96
N SER A 24 30.47 -11.19 3.49
CA SER A 24 31.35 -12.29 3.92
C SER A 24 31.29 -13.49 2.99
N THR A 25 30.11 -13.85 2.47
CA THR A 25 29.91 -14.96 1.52
C THR A 25 28.60 -14.77 0.77
N VAL A 26 28.51 -15.26 -0.48
CA VAL A 26 27.31 -15.22 -1.32
C VAL A 26 27.05 -16.62 -1.91
N LEU A 27 25.80 -17.09 -1.81
CA LEU A 27 25.33 -18.30 -2.50
C LEU A 27 24.62 -17.88 -3.78
N TYR A 28 25.06 -18.45 -4.89
CA TYR A 28 24.48 -18.23 -6.21
C TYR A 28 23.55 -19.39 -6.59
N GLY A 29 22.45 -19.07 -7.24
CA GLY A 29 21.46 -20.03 -7.73
C GLY A 29 20.43 -19.32 -8.61
N ALA A 30 19.27 -19.94 -8.81
CA ALA A 30 18.13 -19.31 -9.46
C ALA A 30 16.86 -19.82 -8.81
N GLN A 31 15.85 -18.96 -8.68
CA GLN A 31 14.52 -19.31 -8.20
C GLN A 31 13.48 -19.12 -9.30
N ALA A 32 12.50 -20.02 -9.32
CA ALA A 32 11.32 -19.97 -10.17
C ALA A 32 10.10 -20.16 -9.28
N ILE A 33 9.16 -19.23 -9.39
CA ILE A 33 7.88 -19.20 -8.69
C ILE A 33 6.81 -19.19 -9.78
N MET A 34 5.96 -20.21 -9.77
CA MET A 34 4.81 -20.32 -10.64
C MET A 34 3.55 -20.19 -9.78
N VAL A 35 2.78 -19.14 -10.04
CA VAL A 35 1.49 -18.88 -9.38
C VAL A 35 0.40 -19.44 -10.29
N PHE A 36 -0.45 -20.32 -9.76
CA PHE A 36 -1.53 -20.94 -10.50
C PHE A 36 -2.85 -20.39 -10.00
N ASP A 37 -3.57 -19.72 -10.89
CA ASP A 37 -4.84 -19.05 -10.57
C ASP A 37 -5.99 -19.71 -11.33
N ARG A 38 -7.17 -19.74 -10.72
CA ARG A 38 -8.42 -20.16 -11.35
C ARG A 38 -9.55 -19.25 -10.91
N THR A 39 -10.20 -18.59 -11.87
CA THR A 39 -11.42 -17.84 -11.64
C THR A 39 -12.61 -18.78 -11.53
N PHE A 40 -13.59 -18.43 -10.70
CA PHE A 40 -14.80 -19.22 -10.48
C PHE A 40 -16.02 -18.30 -10.29
N SER A 41 -17.22 -18.82 -10.55
CA SER A 41 -18.49 -18.11 -10.33
C SER A 41 -19.11 -18.43 -8.96
N GLU A 42 -20.12 -17.65 -8.53
CA GLU A 42 -20.79 -17.87 -7.23
C GLU A 42 -21.52 -19.22 -7.14
N GLU A 43 -21.90 -19.82 -8.27
CA GLU A 43 -22.56 -21.12 -8.32
C GLU A 43 -21.61 -22.31 -8.18
N GLU A 44 -20.30 -22.07 -8.31
CA GLU A 44 -19.29 -23.11 -8.21
C GLU A 44 -18.86 -23.36 -6.76
N ASP A 45 -18.58 -24.64 -6.45
CA ASP A 45 -18.11 -25.03 -5.13
C ASP A 45 -16.64 -24.65 -4.95
N LYS A 46 -16.40 -23.57 -4.20
CA LYS A 46 -15.06 -23.06 -3.87
C LYS A 46 -14.16 -24.14 -3.25
N GLN A 47 -14.67 -24.95 -2.32
CA GLN A 47 -13.86 -25.98 -1.66
C GLN A 47 -13.45 -27.07 -2.64
N LYS A 48 -14.37 -27.44 -3.54
CA LYS A 48 -14.09 -28.41 -4.60
C LYS A 48 -13.03 -27.86 -5.57
N ILE A 49 -13.16 -26.61 -6.01
CA ILE A 49 -12.21 -25.96 -6.93
C ILE A 49 -10.82 -25.84 -6.29
N GLU A 50 -10.76 -25.41 -5.03
CA GLU A 50 -9.50 -25.34 -4.27
C GLU A 50 -8.83 -26.71 -4.16
N GLY A 51 -9.62 -27.75 -3.87
CA GLY A 51 -9.15 -29.13 -3.83
C GLY A 51 -8.60 -29.61 -5.18
N GLU A 52 -9.32 -29.36 -6.28
CA GLU A 52 -8.90 -29.69 -7.65
C GLU A 52 -7.60 -28.98 -8.02
N LEU A 53 -7.51 -27.65 -7.80
CA LEU A 53 -6.33 -26.85 -8.10
C LEU A 53 -5.10 -27.34 -7.30
N ASN A 54 -5.26 -27.59 -5.99
CA ASN A 54 -4.19 -28.09 -5.13
C ASN A 54 -3.68 -29.47 -5.59
N VAL A 55 -4.57 -30.36 -6.01
CA VAL A 55 -4.19 -31.67 -6.56
C VAL A 55 -3.40 -31.51 -7.85
N MET A 56 -3.81 -30.60 -8.74
CA MET A 56 -3.12 -30.34 -10.00
C MET A 56 -1.70 -29.82 -9.75
N VAL A 57 -1.56 -28.77 -8.92
CA VAL A 57 -0.25 -28.20 -8.58
C VAL A 57 0.68 -29.24 -7.94
N LYS A 58 0.17 -30.08 -7.04
CA LYS A 58 0.96 -31.18 -6.42
C LYS A 58 1.42 -32.25 -7.40
N LYS A 59 0.72 -32.43 -8.54
CA LYS A 59 1.09 -33.41 -9.56
C LYS A 59 2.15 -32.91 -10.54
N ILE A 60 2.47 -31.60 -10.55
CA ILE A 60 3.49 -31.02 -11.45
C ILE A 60 4.82 -31.79 -11.42
N PRO A 61 5.43 -32.10 -10.26
CA PRO A 61 6.69 -32.85 -10.23
C PRO A 61 6.54 -34.27 -10.78
N SER A 62 5.41 -34.93 -10.53
CA SER A 62 5.12 -36.28 -11.04
C SER A 62 5.05 -36.31 -12.56
N PHE A 63 4.52 -35.25 -13.18
CA PHE A 63 4.47 -35.10 -14.64
C PHE A 63 5.84 -34.82 -15.28
N SER A 64 6.85 -34.50 -14.48
CA SER A 64 8.20 -34.15 -14.93
C SER A 64 9.19 -35.32 -15.01
N VAL A 65 8.85 -36.49 -14.45
CA VAL A 65 9.78 -37.64 -14.30
C VAL A 65 9.71 -38.64 -15.46
N GLU A 66 8.65 -38.64 -16.27
CA GLU A 66 8.49 -39.58 -17.37
C GLU A 66 8.92 -38.97 -18.72
N GLY A 67 9.89 -39.63 -19.37
CA GLY A 67 10.58 -39.14 -20.56
C GLY A 67 9.70 -38.89 -21.79
N LYS A 68 10.15 -37.94 -22.62
CA LYS A 68 9.68 -37.61 -24.00
C LYS A 68 8.38 -38.28 -24.45
N GLY A 69 7.26 -37.76 -23.99
CA GLY A 69 5.91 -38.10 -24.44
C GLY A 69 4.90 -37.36 -23.59
N ALA A 70 3.79 -36.92 -24.17
CA ALA A 70 2.78 -36.13 -23.50
C ALA A 70 2.39 -36.71 -22.13
N VAL A 71 2.26 -35.81 -21.15
CA VAL A 71 1.75 -36.07 -19.81
C VAL A 71 0.47 -36.93 -19.91
N GLN A 72 0.41 -38.08 -19.21
CA GLN A 72 -0.86 -38.79 -19.03
C GLN A 72 -1.73 -38.03 -18.02
N MET A 73 -2.20 -36.84 -18.41
CA MET A 73 -3.37 -36.23 -17.79
C MET A 73 -4.59 -36.97 -18.32
N THR A 74 -5.43 -37.46 -17.41
CA THR A 74 -6.76 -37.94 -17.74
C THR A 74 -7.57 -36.83 -18.41
N ASP A 75 -8.59 -37.19 -19.19
CA ASP A 75 -9.44 -36.18 -19.85
C ASP A 75 -10.16 -35.27 -18.85
N ALA A 76 -10.40 -35.74 -17.62
CA ALA A 76 -10.90 -34.91 -16.53
C ALA A 76 -9.86 -33.87 -16.07
N GLU A 77 -8.59 -34.25 -15.91
CA GLU A 77 -7.51 -33.34 -15.52
C GLU A 77 -7.21 -32.30 -16.59
N LYS A 78 -7.31 -32.66 -17.88
CA LYS A 78 -7.15 -31.69 -18.98
C LYS A 78 -8.20 -30.58 -18.91
N LYS A 79 -9.47 -30.94 -18.68
CA LYS A 79 -10.55 -29.96 -18.51
C LYS A 79 -10.32 -29.03 -17.32
N VAL A 80 -9.74 -29.54 -16.23
CA VAL A 80 -9.37 -28.71 -15.09
C VAL A 80 -8.21 -27.77 -15.46
N ALA A 81 -7.19 -28.29 -16.16
CA ALA A 81 -6.01 -27.51 -16.58
C ALA A 81 -6.34 -26.36 -17.53
N GLU A 82 -7.33 -26.53 -18.42
CA GLU A 82 -7.79 -25.48 -19.35
C GLU A 82 -8.29 -24.22 -18.64
N ASN A 83 -8.76 -24.34 -17.39
CA ASN A 83 -9.26 -23.24 -16.58
C ASN A 83 -8.22 -22.69 -15.59
N ILE A 84 -6.97 -23.16 -15.67
CA ILE A 84 -5.88 -22.72 -14.79
C ILE A 84 -4.93 -21.83 -15.60
N THR A 85 -4.79 -20.59 -15.13
CA THR A 85 -3.77 -19.67 -15.63
C THR A 85 -2.50 -19.79 -14.79
N CYS A 86 -1.37 -19.43 -15.39
CA CYS A 86 -0.07 -19.41 -14.73
C CYS A 86 0.54 -18.02 -14.81
N THR A 87 1.06 -17.51 -13.70
CA THR A 87 1.92 -16.33 -13.65
C THR A 87 3.31 -16.75 -13.19
N PHE A 88 4.33 -16.50 -14.02
CA PHE A 88 5.70 -16.87 -13.73
C PHE A 88 6.52 -15.69 -13.19
N HIS A 89 7.22 -15.93 -12.09
CA HIS A 89 8.22 -15.02 -11.52
C HIS A 89 9.51 -15.81 -11.29
N GLY A 90 10.62 -15.43 -11.90
CA GLY A 90 11.87 -16.14 -11.66
C GLY A 90 13.08 -15.50 -12.31
N ASP A 91 14.25 -16.00 -11.93
CA ASP A 91 15.57 -15.47 -12.33
C ASP A 91 16.02 -15.97 -13.71
N PHE A 92 15.14 -16.65 -14.44
CA PHE A 92 15.44 -17.28 -15.72
C PHE A 92 15.10 -16.34 -16.88
N HIS A 93 16.03 -16.19 -17.83
CA HIS A 93 15.77 -15.43 -19.05
C HIS A 93 14.99 -16.29 -20.05
N LEU A 94 13.67 -16.16 -20.03
CA LEU A 94 12.76 -16.87 -20.94
C LEU A 94 12.42 -16.00 -22.14
N GLN A 95 12.29 -16.61 -23.33
CA GLN A 95 11.79 -15.92 -24.52
C GLN A 95 10.32 -15.51 -24.34
N GLN A 96 9.54 -16.35 -23.67
CA GLN A 96 8.15 -16.11 -23.33
C GLN A 96 7.84 -16.76 -21.98
N ASN A 97 7.12 -16.02 -21.13
CA ASN A 97 6.66 -16.55 -19.85
C ASN A 97 5.44 -17.45 -20.06
N PRO A 98 5.31 -18.56 -19.30
CA PRO A 98 4.14 -19.40 -19.37
C PRO A 98 2.93 -18.66 -18.81
N THR A 99 1.81 -18.83 -19.49
CA THR A 99 0.50 -18.26 -19.15
C THR A 99 -0.55 -19.32 -18.86
N THR A 100 -0.29 -20.56 -19.27
CA THR A 100 -1.18 -21.71 -19.09
C THR A 100 -0.53 -22.79 -18.23
N TYR A 101 -1.36 -23.66 -17.64
CA TYR A 101 -0.88 -24.81 -16.87
C TYR A 101 0.06 -25.73 -17.68
N THR A 102 -0.25 -25.97 -18.95
CA THR A 102 0.57 -26.83 -19.84
C THR A 102 1.93 -26.22 -20.15
N GLU A 103 1.98 -24.91 -20.45
CA GLU A 103 3.25 -24.20 -20.66
C GLU A 103 4.11 -24.20 -19.39
N ALA A 104 3.47 -24.09 -18.21
CA ALA A 104 4.17 -24.15 -16.93
C ALA A 104 4.81 -25.52 -16.68
N LEU A 105 4.13 -26.63 -17.05
CA LEU A 105 4.69 -27.98 -16.98
C LEU A 105 5.91 -28.15 -17.90
N ASP A 106 5.81 -27.66 -19.13
CA ASP A 106 6.90 -27.73 -20.09
C ASP A 106 8.10 -26.87 -19.65
N LEU A 107 7.84 -25.68 -19.09
CA LEU A 107 8.88 -24.87 -18.49
C LEU A 107 9.52 -25.59 -17.30
N TYR A 108 8.72 -26.14 -16.37
CA TYR A 108 9.22 -26.82 -15.18
C TYR A 108 10.20 -27.96 -15.51
N LYS A 109 9.90 -28.75 -16.55
CA LYS A 109 10.78 -29.81 -17.06
C LYS A 109 12.13 -29.28 -17.56
N ASN A 110 12.13 -28.09 -18.14
CA ASN A 110 13.30 -27.47 -18.73
C ASN A 110 14.07 -26.56 -17.75
N LEU A 111 13.49 -26.16 -16.61
CA LEU A 111 14.16 -25.29 -15.63
C LEU A 111 15.57 -25.79 -15.23
N PRO A 112 15.80 -27.09 -14.95
CA PRO A 112 17.15 -27.56 -14.61
C PRO A 112 18.17 -27.41 -15.74
N THR A 113 17.75 -27.47 -17.01
CA THR A 113 18.65 -27.30 -18.17
C THR A 113 18.91 -25.83 -18.50
N LEU A 114 18.04 -24.93 -18.03
CA LEU A 114 18.18 -23.48 -18.15
C LEU A 114 19.11 -22.88 -17.09
N LEU A 115 19.51 -23.66 -16.07
CA LEU A 115 20.45 -23.27 -15.02
C LEU A 115 21.92 -23.28 -15.49
N ASN A 116 22.21 -22.73 -16.68
CA ASN A 116 23.58 -22.43 -17.11
C ASN A 116 24.03 -21.06 -16.56
N GLU A 117 25.27 -20.64 -16.85
CA GLU A 117 26.14 -19.54 -16.33
C GLU A 117 25.54 -18.23 -15.73
N ASN A 118 24.23 -18.02 -15.75
CA ASN A 118 23.48 -16.87 -15.24
C ASN A 118 22.90 -17.08 -13.83
N ALA A 119 23.67 -17.67 -12.91
CA ALA A 119 23.23 -17.78 -11.52
C ALA A 119 23.22 -16.40 -10.84
N VAL A 120 22.17 -16.10 -10.08
CA VAL A 120 22.02 -14.87 -9.31
C VAL A 120 22.27 -15.11 -7.81
N PRO A 121 22.65 -14.10 -7.02
CA PRO A 121 22.73 -14.22 -5.57
C PRO A 121 21.37 -14.57 -4.95
N ILE A 122 21.23 -15.76 -4.36
CA ILE A 122 20.00 -16.20 -3.66
C ILE A 122 20.09 -16.06 -2.14
N LYS A 123 21.31 -16.06 -1.58
CA LYS A 123 21.55 -15.89 -0.15
C LYS A 123 22.87 -15.18 0.09
N VAL A 124 22.86 -14.20 0.98
CA VAL A 124 24.03 -13.41 1.35
C VAL A 124 24.25 -13.51 2.85
N TRP A 125 25.49 -13.74 3.25
CA TRP A 125 25.93 -13.62 4.64
C TRP A 125 26.66 -12.30 4.82
N LEU A 126 26.16 -11.51 5.75
CA LEU A 126 26.65 -10.18 6.06
C LEU A 126 27.49 -10.23 7.35
N TYR A 127 28.64 -9.56 7.32
CA TYR A 127 29.48 -9.35 8.50
C TYR A 127 29.34 -7.89 8.97
N PRO A 128 29.00 -7.65 10.25
CA PRO A 128 28.76 -6.30 10.76
C PRO A 128 29.99 -5.39 10.61
N LEU A 129 29.85 -4.23 9.95
CA LEU A 129 30.97 -3.32 9.68
C LEU A 129 31.53 -2.68 10.94
N HIS A 130 30.72 -2.47 11.98
CA HIS A 130 31.18 -1.88 13.24
C HIS A 130 32.27 -2.73 13.94
N LEU A 131 32.39 -4.01 13.60
CA LEU A 131 33.45 -4.90 14.07
C LEU A 131 34.77 -4.71 13.29
N LEU A 132 34.73 -4.07 12.13
CA LEU A 132 35.88 -3.75 11.27
C LEU A 132 36.30 -2.27 11.40
N ASP A 133 35.32 -1.37 11.44
CA ASP A 133 35.50 0.08 11.63
C ASP A 133 34.50 0.59 12.67
N ASN A 134 35.00 1.10 13.79
CA ASN A 134 34.17 1.61 14.88
C ASN A 134 33.40 2.90 14.52
N LYS A 135 33.68 3.53 13.38
CA LYS A 135 32.93 4.67 12.84
C LYS A 135 31.78 4.25 11.92
N ALA A 136 31.68 2.97 11.56
CA ALA A 136 30.62 2.48 10.68
C ALA A 136 29.24 2.55 11.35
N ALA A 137 28.19 2.64 10.53
CA ALA A 137 26.82 2.61 11.03
C ALA A 137 26.54 1.28 11.74
N GLN A 138 25.98 1.34 12.94
CA GLN A 138 25.66 0.16 13.74
C GLN A 138 24.14 0.02 13.88
N LEU A 139 23.64 -1.21 13.71
CA LEU A 139 22.28 -1.55 14.12
C LEU A 139 22.18 -1.43 15.64
N LYS A 140 21.49 -0.40 16.14
CA LYS A 140 21.41 -0.16 17.58
C LYS A 140 20.28 -0.93 18.26
N ARG A 141 19.23 -1.28 17.51
CA ARG A 141 18.04 -1.99 18.03
C ARG A 141 17.47 -2.94 16.99
N GLU A 142 17.04 -4.11 17.44
CA GLU A 142 16.27 -5.04 16.64
C GLU A 142 14.79 -4.64 16.60
N ILE A 143 14.11 -5.05 15.53
CA ILE A 143 12.66 -4.86 15.39
C ILE A 143 11.96 -5.95 16.21
N ILE A 144 11.02 -5.54 17.06
CA ILE A 144 10.26 -6.48 17.90
C ILE A 144 9.34 -7.32 17.02
N THR A 145 9.44 -8.64 17.13
CA THR A 145 8.71 -9.60 16.28
C THR A 145 7.20 -9.42 16.35
N SER A 146 6.62 -9.15 17.53
CA SER A 146 5.18 -8.92 17.68
C SER A 146 4.67 -7.73 16.88
N LEU A 147 5.49 -6.69 16.69
CA LEU A 147 5.11 -5.52 15.88
C LEU A 147 5.13 -5.84 14.38
N VAL A 148 6.04 -6.71 13.94
CA VAL A 148 6.05 -7.22 12.56
C VAL A 148 4.76 -7.97 12.27
N PHE A 149 4.35 -8.86 13.19
CA PHE A 149 3.09 -9.59 13.06
C PHE A 149 1.87 -8.66 12.98
N ASN A 150 1.79 -7.63 13.85
CA ASN A 150 0.65 -6.71 13.84
C ASN A 150 0.55 -5.91 12.53
N ILE A 151 1.68 -5.44 11.98
CA ILE A 151 1.68 -4.71 10.71
C ILE A 151 1.30 -5.63 9.55
N GLN A 152 1.80 -6.86 9.57
CA GLN A 152 1.42 -7.87 8.59
C GLN A 152 -0.09 -8.16 8.63
N ASP A 153 -0.66 -8.39 9.82
CA ASP A 153 -2.10 -8.62 10.02
C ASP A 153 -2.95 -7.45 9.51
N ILE A 154 -2.53 -6.20 9.79
CA ILE A 154 -3.18 -5.01 9.26
C ILE A 154 -3.13 -4.99 7.73
N MET A 155 -1.95 -5.23 7.13
CA MET A 155 -1.79 -5.21 5.68
C MET A 155 -2.62 -6.31 5.00
N GLU A 156 -2.64 -7.52 5.56
CA GLU A 156 -3.49 -8.62 5.09
C GLU A 156 -4.97 -8.25 5.14
N GLY A 157 -5.44 -7.64 6.23
CA GLY A 157 -6.82 -7.16 6.35
C GLY A 157 -7.18 -6.06 5.35
N LEU A 158 -6.26 -5.12 5.06
CA LEU A 158 -6.46 -4.09 4.04
C LEU A 158 -6.49 -4.68 2.62
N GLU A 159 -5.64 -5.66 2.34
CA GLU A 159 -5.66 -6.39 1.07
C GLU A 159 -6.94 -7.19 0.88
N GLU A 160 -7.47 -7.80 1.95
CA GLU A 160 -8.72 -8.54 1.86
C GLU A 160 -9.92 -7.64 1.60
N ALA A 161 -9.94 -6.45 2.21
CA ALA A 161 -10.94 -5.42 1.90
C ALA A 161 -10.84 -4.96 0.44
N GLU A 162 -9.62 -4.82 -0.10
CA GLU A 162 -9.39 -4.48 -1.52
C GLU A 162 -9.89 -5.60 -2.45
N ARG A 163 -9.57 -6.87 -2.16
CA ARG A 163 -10.06 -8.03 -2.92
C ARG A 163 -11.59 -8.08 -2.92
N THR A 164 -12.21 -7.94 -1.77
CA THR A 164 -13.68 -7.93 -1.63
C THR A 164 -14.31 -6.79 -2.44
N CYS A 165 -13.71 -5.59 -2.41
CA CYS A 165 -14.18 -4.47 -3.22
C CYS A 165 -14.04 -4.74 -4.72
N ASN A 166 -12.94 -5.36 -5.16
CA ASN A 166 -12.71 -5.72 -6.56
C ASN A 166 -13.71 -6.79 -7.04
N ASP A 167 -14.01 -7.78 -6.21
CA ASP A 167 -15.00 -8.81 -6.51
C ASP A 167 -16.40 -8.19 -6.68
N LEU A 168 -16.78 -7.26 -5.79
CA LEU A 168 -18.03 -6.50 -5.92
C LEU A 168 -18.06 -5.66 -7.20
N SER A 169 -16.97 -4.94 -7.50
CA SER A 169 -16.84 -4.14 -8.73
C SER A 169 -16.89 -4.97 -10.01
N GLY A 170 -16.48 -6.24 -9.95
CA GLY A 170 -16.56 -7.20 -11.05
C GLY A 170 -17.99 -7.65 -11.38
N ASN A 171 -18.97 -7.36 -10.52
CA ASN A 171 -20.36 -7.73 -10.75
C ASN A 171 -20.95 -6.97 -11.95
N THR A 172 -21.62 -7.68 -12.86
CA THR A 172 -22.22 -7.10 -14.07
C THR A 172 -23.26 -6.02 -13.77
N LEU A 173 -23.97 -6.10 -12.64
CA LEU A 173 -24.94 -5.09 -12.22
C LEU A 173 -24.27 -3.78 -11.81
N VAL A 174 -23.05 -3.81 -11.27
CA VAL A 174 -22.30 -2.60 -10.91
C VAL A 174 -21.95 -1.80 -12.16
N ASN A 175 -21.70 -2.46 -13.29
CA ASN A 175 -21.47 -1.76 -14.56
C ASN A 175 -22.72 -1.03 -15.07
N ILE A 176 -23.91 -1.46 -14.66
CA ILE A 176 -25.19 -0.86 -15.05
C ILE A 176 -25.58 0.26 -14.06
N LEU A 177 -25.33 0.04 -12.77
CA LEU A 177 -25.72 0.95 -11.68
C LEU A 177 -24.56 1.90 -11.34
N SER A 178 -24.47 3.01 -12.08
CA SER A 178 -23.38 3.99 -11.97
C SER A 178 -23.18 4.53 -10.55
N ASP A 179 -24.24 4.79 -9.80
CA ASP A 179 -24.14 5.32 -8.43
C ASP A 179 -23.38 4.35 -7.49
N ILE A 180 -23.58 3.04 -7.65
CA ILE A 180 -22.87 2.02 -6.87
C ILE A 180 -21.42 1.92 -7.32
N LYS A 181 -21.19 1.95 -8.63
CA LYS A 181 -19.85 1.92 -9.22
C LYS A 181 -19.00 3.07 -8.70
N GLU A 182 -19.55 4.29 -8.70
CA GLU A 182 -18.86 5.48 -8.19
C GLU A 182 -18.47 5.33 -6.71
N ARG A 183 -19.35 4.80 -5.86
CA ARG A 183 -19.05 4.53 -4.45
C ARG A 183 -17.92 3.50 -4.27
N LEU A 184 -17.98 2.38 -4.99
CA LEU A 184 -16.94 1.34 -4.95
C LEU A 184 -15.58 1.88 -5.43
N CYS A 185 -15.57 2.66 -6.51
CA CYS A 185 -14.35 3.33 -6.98
C CYS A 185 -13.79 4.30 -5.93
N SER A 186 -14.63 5.12 -5.31
CA SER A 186 -14.20 6.07 -4.27
C SER A 186 -13.61 5.37 -3.04
N PHE A 187 -14.23 4.25 -2.61
CA PHE A 187 -13.69 3.40 -1.55
C PHE A 187 -12.31 2.85 -1.92
N GLN A 188 -12.19 2.26 -3.12
CA GLN A 188 -10.95 1.67 -3.60
C GLN A 188 -9.80 2.69 -3.68
N GLU A 189 -10.07 3.88 -4.23
CA GLU A 189 -9.09 4.96 -4.29
C GLU A 189 -8.63 5.38 -2.89
N SER A 190 -9.57 5.55 -1.96
CA SER A 190 -9.28 5.91 -0.57
C SER A 190 -8.42 4.85 0.12
N LEU A 191 -8.75 3.56 -0.05
CA LEU A 191 -8.00 2.43 0.50
C LEU A 191 -6.57 2.39 -0.04
N ASN A 192 -6.39 2.56 -1.35
CA ASN A 192 -5.08 2.56 -2.00
C ASN A 192 -4.18 3.70 -1.54
N ILE A 193 -4.77 4.89 -1.39
CA ILE A 193 -4.06 6.04 -0.81
C ILE A 193 -3.63 5.72 0.62
N TYR A 194 -4.53 5.19 1.46
CA TYR A 194 -4.23 4.86 2.84
C TYR A 194 -3.11 3.81 2.97
N LYS A 195 -3.19 2.70 2.22
CA LYS A 195 -2.13 1.66 2.16
C LYS A 195 -0.77 2.27 1.86
N THR A 196 -0.72 3.18 0.89
CA THR A 196 0.52 3.88 0.51
C THR A 196 1.05 4.73 1.65
N VAL A 197 0.18 5.47 2.35
CA VAL A 197 0.60 6.30 3.49
C VAL A 197 1.09 5.43 4.65
N LEU A 198 0.34 4.39 5.01
CA LEU A 198 0.71 3.46 6.07
C LEU A 198 2.08 2.83 5.80
N MET A 199 2.33 2.33 4.59
CA MET A 199 3.61 1.73 4.23
C MET A 199 4.77 2.73 4.24
N LYS A 200 4.53 3.99 3.85
CA LYS A 200 5.53 5.06 3.99
C LYS A 200 5.84 5.36 5.46
N ALA A 201 4.83 5.41 6.32
CA ALA A 201 5.02 5.64 7.76
C ALA A 201 5.80 4.48 8.40
N VAL A 202 5.44 3.24 8.09
CA VAL A 202 6.15 2.04 8.56
C VAL A 202 7.61 2.06 8.08
N ALA A 203 7.85 2.36 6.79
CA ALA A 203 9.21 2.41 6.24
C ALA A 203 10.10 3.44 6.94
N ARG A 204 9.56 4.64 7.25
CA ARG A 204 10.28 5.68 8.01
C ARG A 204 10.65 5.18 9.41
N VAL A 205 9.66 4.70 10.17
CA VAL A 205 9.89 4.23 11.55
C VAL A 205 10.85 3.05 11.61
N LEU A 206 10.81 2.14 10.63
CA LEU A 206 11.77 1.02 10.57
C LEU A 206 13.21 1.50 10.40
N LEU A 207 13.45 2.59 9.65
CA LEU A 207 14.77 3.20 9.54
C LEU A 207 15.20 3.87 10.85
N ASP A 208 14.30 4.58 11.51
CA ASP A 208 14.55 5.29 12.77
C ASP A 208 14.91 4.31 13.91
N ILE A 209 14.17 3.20 14.02
CA ILE A 209 14.46 2.11 14.97
C ILE A 209 15.88 1.56 14.75
N ARG A 210 16.27 1.32 13.49
CA ARG A 210 17.62 0.82 13.16
C ARG A 210 18.72 1.83 13.54
N GLY A 211 18.44 3.13 13.43
CA GLY A 211 19.31 4.23 13.86
C GLY A 211 19.41 4.41 15.39
N GLY A 212 18.53 3.73 16.14
CA GLY A 212 18.44 3.74 17.60
C GLY A 212 17.44 4.72 18.19
N GLU A 213 16.57 5.33 17.37
CA GLU A 213 15.46 6.14 17.85
C GLU A 213 14.37 5.27 18.52
N MET A 214 13.46 5.89 19.27
CA MET A 214 12.58 5.17 20.21
C MET A 214 11.47 4.34 19.57
N LYS A 215 11.16 3.23 20.25
CA LYS A 215 10.09 2.25 19.97
C LYS A 215 8.69 2.88 19.86
N GLU A 216 8.46 4.00 20.55
CA GLU A 216 7.16 4.68 20.64
C GLU A 216 6.57 5.03 19.26
N SER A 217 7.39 5.13 18.21
CA SER A 217 6.93 5.51 16.87
C SER A 217 6.08 4.43 16.18
N LEU A 218 6.32 3.13 16.43
CA LEU A 218 5.57 2.06 15.75
C LEU A 218 4.25 1.75 16.45
N ASP A 219 4.23 1.79 17.79
CA ASP A 219 3.00 1.67 18.60
C ASP A 219 2.01 2.80 18.27
N LYS A 220 2.51 4.01 17.96
CA LYS A 220 1.69 5.13 17.49
C LYS A 220 1.04 4.85 16.13
N ILE A 221 1.77 4.25 15.17
CA ILE A 221 1.20 3.87 13.87
C ILE A 221 0.05 2.87 14.06
N LEU A 222 0.26 1.85 14.89
CA LEU A 222 -0.78 0.86 15.21
C LEU A 222 -2.01 1.52 15.84
N LYS A 223 -1.79 2.39 16.85
CA LYS A 223 -2.88 3.13 17.51
C LYS A 223 -3.67 3.98 16.51
N ILE A 224 -2.99 4.75 15.66
CA ILE A 224 -3.64 5.53 14.60
C ILE A 224 -4.47 4.62 13.69
N HIS A 225 -3.92 3.49 13.25
CA HIS A 225 -4.66 2.58 12.40
C HIS A 225 -5.96 2.09 13.06
N TYR A 226 -5.89 1.59 14.29
CA TYR A 226 -7.07 1.07 14.99
C TYR A 226 -8.12 2.15 15.29
N GLU A 227 -7.71 3.39 15.53
CA GLU A 227 -8.62 4.52 15.75
C GLU A 227 -9.17 5.11 14.44
N SER A 228 -8.47 4.92 13.32
CA SER A 228 -8.84 5.44 12.00
C SER A 228 -10.16 4.84 11.46
N PRO A 229 -10.78 5.47 10.45
CA PRO A 229 -11.89 4.85 9.73
C PRO A 229 -11.45 3.65 8.87
N PHE A 230 -10.13 3.44 8.67
CA PHE A 230 -9.54 2.33 7.92
C PHE A 230 -9.27 1.07 8.76
N SER A 231 -9.74 1.00 10.00
CA SER A 231 -9.71 -0.25 10.77
C SER A 231 -10.45 -1.35 10.01
N VAL A 232 -9.91 -2.58 10.02
CA VAL A 232 -10.47 -3.73 9.29
C VAL A 232 -11.97 -3.94 9.57
N SER A 233 -12.41 -3.77 10.83
CA SER A 233 -13.82 -3.90 11.21
C SER A 233 -14.75 -2.92 10.49
N LYS A 234 -14.38 -1.64 10.41
CA LYS A 234 -15.16 -0.59 9.74
C LYS A 234 -15.19 -0.79 8.22
N LEU A 235 -14.04 -1.15 7.62
CA LEU A 235 -13.96 -1.45 6.18
C LEU A 235 -14.88 -2.61 5.82
N ASN A 236 -14.80 -3.71 6.58
CA ASN A 236 -15.61 -4.90 6.35
C ASN A 236 -17.11 -4.63 6.56
N GLN A 237 -17.47 -3.76 7.52
CA GLN A 237 -18.86 -3.37 7.71
C GLN A 237 -19.41 -2.63 6.48
N TRP A 238 -18.68 -1.64 5.95
CA TRP A 238 -19.12 -0.91 4.77
C TRP A 238 -19.21 -1.83 3.54
N LEU A 239 -18.23 -2.72 3.34
CA LEU A 239 -18.26 -3.71 2.26
C LEU A 239 -19.43 -4.69 2.39
N TYR A 240 -19.77 -5.10 3.62
CA TYR A 240 -20.93 -5.94 3.90
C TYR A 240 -22.23 -5.22 3.53
N ASP A 241 -22.36 -3.94 3.89
CA ASP A 241 -23.54 -3.13 3.58
C ASP A 241 -23.69 -2.94 2.06
N ALA A 242 -22.59 -2.61 1.36
CA ALA A 242 -22.55 -2.50 -0.10
C ALA A 242 -22.91 -3.82 -0.80
N LYS A 243 -22.39 -4.95 -0.31
CA LYS A 243 -22.73 -6.29 -0.81
C LYS A 243 -24.21 -6.60 -0.61
N SER A 244 -24.76 -6.27 0.56
CA SER A 244 -26.16 -6.51 0.90
C SER A 244 -27.10 -5.67 0.03
N GLU A 245 -26.77 -4.40 -0.19
CA GLU A 245 -27.50 -3.52 -1.12
C GLU A 245 -27.50 -4.08 -2.55
N LEU A 246 -26.34 -4.48 -3.05
CA LEU A 246 -26.20 -5.07 -4.38
C LEU A 246 -27.02 -6.37 -4.51
N HIS A 247 -27.05 -7.20 -3.47
CA HIS A 247 -27.85 -8.42 -3.44
C HIS A 247 -29.36 -8.13 -3.51
N LEU A 248 -29.85 -7.12 -2.77
CA LEU A 248 -31.24 -6.69 -2.84
C LEU A 248 -31.62 -6.19 -4.23
N LEU A 249 -30.75 -5.41 -4.86
CA LEU A 249 -30.96 -4.90 -6.22
C LEU A 249 -30.94 -6.02 -7.25
N SER A 250 -30.00 -6.95 -7.12
CA SER A 250 -29.95 -8.17 -7.93
C SER A 250 -31.26 -8.96 -7.84
N PHE A 251 -31.80 -9.12 -6.64
CA PHE A 251 -33.09 -9.77 -6.43
C PHE A 251 -34.24 -9.02 -7.11
N CYS A 252 -34.33 -7.71 -6.91
CA CYS A 252 -35.36 -6.86 -7.53
C CYS A 252 -35.30 -6.93 -9.06
N ILE A 253 -34.10 -6.82 -9.65
CA ILE A 253 -33.86 -6.89 -11.09
C ILE A 253 -34.24 -8.28 -11.65
N LYS A 254 -33.92 -9.35 -10.91
CA LYS A 254 -34.32 -10.73 -11.29
C LYS A 254 -35.84 -10.91 -11.29
N MET A 255 -36.59 -10.23 -10.42
CA MET A 255 -38.06 -10.32 -10.43
C MET A 255 -38.71 -9.65 -11.65
N ILE A 256 -38.05 -8.65 -12.23
CA ILE A 256 -38.55 -7.87 -13.36
C ILE A 256 -37.91 -8.27 -14.70
N GLN A 257 -37.50 -9.53 -14.81
CA GLN A 257 -36.88 -10.08 -16.02
C GLN A 257 -37.66 -9.72 -17.29
N GLY A 258 -36.93 -9.21 -18.30
CA GLY A 258 -37.48 -8.78 -19.58
C GLY A 258 -37.62 -7.26 -19.74
N ILE A 259 -37.42 -6.48 -18.67
CA ILE A 259 -37.35 -5.02 -18.74
C ILE A 259 -35.91 -4.58 -19.04
N ARG A 260 -35.74 -3.65 -19.98
CA ARG A 260 -34.44 -3.03 -20.26
C ARG A 260 -34.08 -2.07 -19.13
N ILE A 261 -32.85 -2.16 -18.66
CA ILE A 261 -32.29 -1.21 -17.68
C ILE A 261 -31.59 -0.12 -18.49
N GLU A 262 -32.01 1.11 -18.31
CA GLU A 262 -31.53 2.28 -19.05
C GLU A 262 -31.06 3.34 -18.04
N ASP A 263 -30.03 4.09 -18.40
CA ASP A 263 -29.60 5.24 -17.63
C ASP A 263 -30.46 6.48 -17.93
N LEU A 264 -30.22 7.58 -17.19
CA LEU A 264 -31.01 8.81 -17.33
C LEU A 264 -30.84 9.46 -18.71
N GLU A 265 -29.67 9.32 -19.33
CA GLU A 265 -29.38 9.89 -20.65
C GLU A 265 -30.15 9.13 -21.74
N SER A 266 -30.14 7.81 -21.68
CA SER A 266 -30.87 6.90 -22.57
C SER A 266 -32.39 7.04 -22.42
N LEU A 267 -32.89 7.26 -21.19
CA LEU A 267 -34.30 7.54 -20.94
C LEU A 267 -34.78 8.78 -21.70
N SER A 268 -33.95 9.82 -21.79
CA SER A 268 -34.28 11.05 -22.52
C SER A 268 -34.54 10.79 -24.00
N THR A 269 -33.75 9.91 -24.62
CA THR A 269 -33.96 9.49 -26.01
C THR A 269 -35.25 8.69 -26.18
N ILE A 270 -35.57 7.80 -25.25
CA ILE A 270 -36.81 7.00 -25.27
C ILE A 270 -38.05 7.89 -25.16
N LEU A 271 -38.03 8.87 -24.26
CA LEU A 271 -39.16 9.79 -24.04
C LEU A 271 -39.43 10.71 -25.24
N LEU A 272 -38.45 10.95 -26.10
CA LEU A 272 -38.56 11.79 -27.29
C LEU A 272 -38.92 11.00 -28.56
N ASN A 273 -39.05 9.68 -28.48
CA ASN A 273 -39.33 8.84 -29.63
C ASN A 273 -40.83 8.97 -30.03
N PRO A 274 -41.15 9.49 -31.23
CA PRO A 274 -42.53 9.66 -31.68
C PRO A 274 -43.27 8.34 -31.93
N ASP A 275 -42.56 7.22 -32.05
CA ASP A 275 -43.14 5.89 -32.24
C ASP A 275 -43.57 5.23 -30.91
N ILE A 276 -43.35 5.89 -29.76
CA ILE A 276 -43.69 5.37 -28.43
C ILE A 276 -44.83 6.21 -27.82
N ASP A 277 -46.03 5.63 -27.75
CA ASP A 277 -47.21 6.31 -27.21
C ASP A 277 -47.17 6.52 -25.69
N ALA A 278 -46.58 5.58 -24.95
CA ALA A 278 -46.50 5.62 -23.49
C ALA A 278 -45.28 4.87 -22.94
N VAL A 279 -44.69 5.37 -21.87
CA VAL A 279 -43.55 4.77 -21.17
C VAL A 279 -43.91 4.53 -19.71
N VAL A 280 -43.69 3.30 -19.22
CA VAL A 280 -43.80 2.95 -17.80
C VAL A 280 -42.40 2.63 -17.28
N CYS A 281 -41.91 3.42 -16.31
CA CYS A 281 -40.59 3.28 -15.74
C CYS A 281 -40.67 2.85 -14.27
N LEU A 282 -39.86 1.86 -13.90
CA LEU A 282 -39.57 1.53 -12.51
C LEU A 282 -38.22 2.17 -12.17
N THR A 283 -38.22 3.18 -11.30
CA THR A 283 -37.02 3.94 -10.94
C THR A 283 -36.57 3.61 -9.52
N PHE A 284 -35.29 3.28 -9.34
CA PHE A 284 -34.67 3.19 -8.03
C PHE A 284 -34.27 4.60 -7.55
N THR A 285 -35.06 5.20 -6.67
CA THR A 285 -34.87 6.59 -6.24
C THR A 285 -33.89 6.78 -5.08
N SER A 286 -33.41 5.69 -4.47
CA SER A 286 -32.58 5.72 -3.26
C SER A 286 -31.11 5.37 -3.50
N LEU A 287 -30.69 5.09 -4.74
CA LEU A 287 -29.31 4.70 -5.03
C LEU A 287 -28.32 5.86 -4.90
N LYS A 288 -28.77 7.06 -5.26
CA LYS A 288 -27.98 8.28 -5.15
C LYS A 288 -28.15 8.88 -3.75
N TYR A 289 -27.17 8.62 -2.88
CA TYR A 289 -27.10 9.19 -1.54
C TYR A 289 -25.68 9.61 -1.18
N GLU A 290 -25.57 10.54 -0.23
CA GLU A 290 -24.30 10.98 0.34
C GLU A 290 -23.78 9.92 1.32
N ASP A 291 -22.70 9.22 0.95
CA ASP A 291 -22.11 8.17 1.77
C ASP A 291 -21.17 8.75 2.82
N LYS A 292 -21.72 8.96 4.02
CA LYS A 292 -21.01 9.53 5.17
C LYS A 292 -19.73 8.77 5.55
N TYR A 293 -19.67 7.46 5.30
CA TYR A 293 -18.47 6.70 5.60
C TYR A 293 -17.36 7.01 4.61
N LEU A 294 -17.67 7.07 3.31
CA LEU A 294 -16.70 7.47 2.28
C LEU A 294 -16.19 8.90 2.48
N GLU A 295 -17.05 9.80 2.94
CA GLU A 295 -16.64 11.15 3.36
C GLU A 295 -15.64 11.11 4.51
N THR A 296 -15.95 10.31 5.54
CA THR A 296 -15.06 10.13 6.70
C THR A 296 -13.68 9.60 6.28
N LEU A 297 -13.62 8.65 5.32
CA LEU A 297 -12.36 8.16 4.75
C LEU A 297 -11.58 9.30 4.08
N THR A 298 -12.25 10.07 3.24
CA THR A 298 -11.65 11.17 2.48
C THR A 298 -11.14 12.29 3.39
N GLU A 299 -11.92 12.65 4.41
CA GLU A 299 -11.53 13.64 5.42
C GLU A 299 -10.31 13.19 6.22
N PHE A 300 -10.30 11.93 6.68
CA PHE A 300 -9.16 11.36 7.36
C PHE A 300 -7.90 11.41 6.49
N LEU A 301 -8.01 11.07 5.19
CA LEU A 301 -6.88 11.16 4.26
C LEU A 301 -6.38 12.59 4.03
N LYS A 302 -7.26 13.61 4.06
CA LYS A 302 -6.86 15.01 3.98
C LYS A 302 -6.03 15.43 5.20
N LEU A 303 -6.44 15.00 6.40
CA LEU A 303 -5.69 15.25 7.64
C LEU A 303 -4.29 14.62 7.56
N VAL A 304 -4.21 13.37 7.10
CA VAL A 304 -2.95 12.64 6.97
C VAL A 304 -2.02 13.20 5.89
N LYS A 305 -2.57 13.82 4.83
CA LYS A 305 -1.78 14.44 3.74
C LYS A 305 -1.29 15.86 4.07
N SER A 306 -2.02 16.61 4.89
CA SER A 306 -1.64 17.97 5.27
C SER A 306 -0.39 17.99 6.18
N ASP A 307 -0.12 16.88 6.86
CA ASP A 307 1.11 16.63 7.60
C ASP A 307 2.16 16.02 6.66
N GLU A 308 2.70 16.80 5.71
CA GLU A 308 3.84 16.39 4.88
C GLU A 308 5.10 16.08 5.72
N GLU A 309 5.11 16.53 6.98
CA GLU A 309 5.87 15.92 8.05
C GLU A 309 4.88 15.15 8.92
N ILE A 310 4.95 13.82 8.95
CA ILE A 310 4.45 13.08 10.12
C ILE A 310 5.43 13.39 11.26
N ASN A 311 5.42 14.64 11.73
CA ASN A 311 5.67 14.94 13.12
C ASN A 311 4.34 14.64 13.79
N MET A 312 4.19 13.40 14.26
CA MET A 312 3.08 13.05 15.13
C MET A 312 3.12 14.01 16.30
N VAL A 313 2.25 15.02 16.27
CA VAL A 313 2.20 16.08 17.27
C VAL A 313 2.09 15.40 18.63
N SER A 314 3.14 15.55 19.44
CA SER A 314 3.09 15.15 20.84
C SER A 314 2.02 16.00 21.53
N GLU A 315 1.24 15.37 22.40
CA GLU A 315 0.45 16.09 23.41
C GLU A 315 1.34 16.90 24.38
N ASP A 316 2.66 16.74 24.31
CA ASP A 316 3.57 17.61 25.00
C ASP A 316 3.61 18.95 24.27
N GLN A 317 3.17 20.00 24.99
CA GLN A 317 3.16 21.43 24.66
C GLN A 317 4.59 21.99 24.43
N THR A 318 5.40 21.23 23.70
CA THR A 318 6.84 21.39 23.59
C THR A 318 7.28 21.17 22.15
N VAL A 319 8.20 22.01 21.66
CA VAL A 319 8.84 21.81 20.36
C VAL A 319 10.34 21.78 20.57
N SER A 320 10.98 20.69 20.15
CA SER A 320 12.42 20.49 20.27
C SER A 320 13.11 20.81 18.95
N PHE A 321 14.16 21.61 19.01
CA PHE A 321 14.95 22.05 17.86
C PHE A 321 16.42 21.72 18.10
N LYS A 322 17.12 21.36 17.02
CA LYS A 322 18.58 21.29 17.02
C LYS A 322 19.16 22.54 16.37
N LEU A 323 19.71 23.43 17.19
CA LEU A 323 20.25 24.71 16.77
C LEU A 323 21.62 24.50 16.10
N GLN A 324 21.80 25.04 14.90
CA GLN A 324 23.01 24.81 14.11
C GLN A 324 24.22 25.57 14.67
N LYS A 325 25.42 24.98 14.56
CA LYS A 325 26.67 25.62 14.99
C LYS A 325 27.05 26.77 14.06
N SER A 326 27.66 27.81 14.63
CA SER A 326 28.27 28.88 13.82
C SER A 326 29.40 28.32 12.96
N PRO A 327 29.46 28.65 11.66
CA PRO A 327 30.59 28.28 10.80
C PRO A 327 31.91 28.95 11.21
N THR A 328 31.88 30.01 12.04
CA THR A 328 33.08 30.75 12.49
C THR A 328 33.67 30.27 13.82
N GLY A 329 33.09 29.24 14.47
CA GLY A 329 33.66 28.59 15.67
C GLY A 329 33.60 29.38 16.98
N GLU A 330 33.51 30.71 16.97
CA GLU A 330 33.29 31.52 18.19
C GLU A 330 31.79 31.56 18.55
N ARG A 331 31.39 30.77 19.54
CA ARG A 331 30.01 30.70 20.03
C ARG A 331 29.92 31.23 21.45
N VAL A 332 28.96 32.12 21.70
CA VAL A 332 28.65 32.60 23.05
C VAL A 332 27.27 32.11 23.49
N GLN A 333 26.22 32.31 22.68
CA GLN A 333 24.86 31.88 23.02
C GLN A 333 23.91 31.87 21.81
N TYR A 334 22.84 31.09 21.83
CA TYR A 334 21.71 31.23 20.91
C TYR A 334 20.64 32.14 21.52
N ARG A 335 20.01 32.94 20.66
CA ARG A 335 18.77 33.65 21.01
C ARG A 335 17.64 33.08 20.16
N VAL A 336 16.69 32.43 20.81
CA VAL A 336 15.44 31.95 20.23
C VAL A 336 14.36 32.98 20.48
N GLU A 337 13.62 33.34 19.45
CA GLU A 337 12.52 34.30 19.50
C GLU A 337 11.27 33.64 18.95
N TYR A 338 10.14 33.77 19.65
CA TYR A 338 8.87 33.21 19.20
C TYR A 338 7.68 34.14 19.47
N LYS A 339 6.62 34.00 18.68
CA LYS A 339 5.34 34.68 18.89
C LYS A 339 4.17 33.86 18.37
N GLN A 340 3.00 34.03 18.97
CA GLN A 340 1.75 33.41 18.51
C GLN A 340 1.24 34.17 17.27
N VAL A 341 0.69 33.45 16.29
CA VAL A 341 0.04 34.07 15.12
C VAL A 341 -1.45 34.23 15.42
N LYS A 342 -1.94 35.47 15.49
CA LYS A 342 -3.37 35.79 15.65
C LYS A 342 -3.96 36.23 14.32
N ALA A 343 -5.17 35.76 14.02
CA ALA A 343 -5.83 35.98 12.74
C ALA A 343 -6.20 37.46 12.46
N ASP A 344 -6.41 38.29 13.49
CA ASP A 344 -7.09 39.59 13.30
C ASP A 344 -6.57 40.79 14.13
N SER A 345 -5.27 40.86 14.46
CA SER A 345 -4.72 42.06 15.13
C SER A 345 -3.63 42.72 14.30
N GLY A 346 -3.93 43.89 13.73
CA GLY A 346 -2.96 44.79 13.08
C GLY A 346 -1.96 45.46 14.03
N ALA A 347 -1.76 44.90 15.23
CA ALA A 347 -0.74 45.31 16.18
C ALA A 347 0.44 44.32 16.07
N GLU A 348 1.65 44.82 15.84
CA GLU A 348 2.87 44.00 15.89
C GLU A 348 3.08 43.48 17.32
N GLU A 349 2.77 42.21 17.56
CA GLU A 349 3.09 41.58 18.85
C GLU A 349 4.60 41.44 19.04
N GLN A 350 5.02 41.73 20.27
CA GLN A 350 6.40 41.67 20.72
C GLN A 350 6.87 40.20 20.79
N TRP A 351 8.02 39.92 20.18
CA TRP A 351 8.64 38.60 20.23
C TRP A 351 9.06 38.24 21.65
N LEU A 352 8.68 37.04 22.11
CA LEU A 352 9.21 36.45 23.34
C LEU A 352 10.61 35.91 23.05
N VAL A 353 11.55 36.19 23.95
CA VAL A 353 12.98 35.91 23.72
C VAL A 353 13.51 34.97 24.80
N ILE A 354 14.16 33.89 24.39
CA ILE A 354 14.86 32.95 25.25
C ILE A 354 16.29 32.83 24.77
N ASN A 355 17.27 33.01 25.66
CA ASN A 355 18.67 32.78 25.33
C ASN A 355 19.10 31.43 25.91
N THR A 356 19.73 30.58 25.09
CA THR A 356 20.20 29.25 25.50
C THR A 356 21.62 29.00 25.01
N ALA A 357 22.41 28.28 25.80
CA ALA A 357 23.74 27.80 25.38
C ALA A 357 23.68 26.41 24.74
N ASP A 358 22.54 25.72 24.80
CA ASP A 358 22.38 24.33 24.37
C ASP A 358 22.08 24.22 22.87
N GLU A 359 22.61 23.18 22.22
CA GLU A 359 22.30 22.86 20.82
C GLU A 359 20.94 22.18 20.68
N ASP A 360 20.59 21.34 21.64
CA ASP A 360 19.30 20.69 21.70
C ASP A 360 18.41 21.56 22.61
N PHE A 361 17.51 22.33 22.01
CA PHE A 361 16.65 23.28 22.72
C PHE A 361 15.19 22.86 22.63
N THR A 362 14.51 22.75 23.77
CA THR A 362 13.07 22.48 23.84
C THR A 362 12.33 23.72 24.30
N LEU A 363 11.48 24.25 23.41
CA LEU A 363 10.55 25.32 23.73
C LEU A 363 9.31 24.72 24.41
N THR A 364 9.05 25.08 25.66
CA THR A 364 7.91 24.54 26.46
C THR A 364 6.86 25.60 26.75
N GLY A 365 5.61 25.18 26.98
CA GLY A 365 4.52 26.07 27.42
C GLY A 365 3.75 26.71 26.27
N LEU A 366 3.68 26.03 25.13
CA LEU A 366 2.90 26.48 23.98
C LEU A 366 1.43 26.09 24.11
N GLU A 367 0.53 26.98 23.70
CA GLU A 367 -0.91 26.70 23.70
C GLU A 367 -1.26 25.70 22.59
N SER A 368 -2.06 24.69 22.94
CA SER A 368 -2.50 23.67 21.99
C SER A 368 -3.32 24.27 20.84
N ARG A 369 -3.10 23.77 19.61
CA ARG A 369 -3.81 24.15 18.38
C ARG A 369 -3.70 25.64 18.02
N LYS A 370 -2.64 26.32 18.45
CA LYS A 370 -2.34 27.71 18.08
C LYS A 370 -1.09 27.77 17.20
N PRO A 371 -1.11 28.51 16.08
CA PRO A 371 0.07 28.70 15.25
C PRO A 371 1.08 29.63 15.93
N TYR A 372 2.38 29.30 15.84
CA TYR A 372 3.49 30.11 16.34
C TYR A 372 4.54 30.32 15.25
N LEU A 373 5.16 31.51 15.23
CA LEU A 373 6.38 31.79 14.47
C LEU A 373 7.56 31.69 15.41
N ILE A 374 8.58 30.94 15.01
CA ILE A 374 9.80 30.72 15.79
C ILE A 374 11.00 31.03 14.89
N ARG A 375 11.96 31.79 15.41
CA ARG A 375 13.24 32.06 14.77
C ARG A 375 14.34 32.00 15.79
N TYR A 376 15.57 31.73 15.38
CA TYR A 376 16.71 31.83 16.27
C TYR A 376 17.88 32.52 15.55
N ARG A 377 18.80 33.04 16.35
CA ARG A 377 20.04 33.63 15.87
C ARG A 377 21.19 33.31 16.80
N ILE A 378 22.40 33.33 16.26
CA ILE A 378 23.63 33.11 17.02
C ILE A 378 24.12 34.47 17.51
N VAL A 379 24.42 34.57 18.82
CA VAL A 379 25.00 35.77 19.41
C VAL A 379 26.49 35.53 19.60
N SER A 380 27.31 36.36 18.97
CA SER A 380 28.78 36.39 19.11
C SER A 380 29.24 37.60 19.92
N ASN A 381 30.48 37.59 20.40
CA ASN A 381 31.09 38.70 21.15
C ASN A 381 31.20 40.02 20.33
N VAL A 382 31.01 39.97 19.01
CA VAL A 382 31.15 41.13 18.10
C VAL A 382 29.79 41.68 17.64
N GLY A 383 28.68 41.15 18.16
CA GLY A 383 27.31 41.56 17.76
C GLY A 383 26.60 40.50 16.91
N VAL A 384 25.34 40.79 16.57
CA VAL A 384 24.40 39.87 15.92
C VAL A 384 24.91 39.45 14.53
N LEU A 385 25.08 38.15 14.32
CA LEU A 385 25.38 37.52 13.02
C LEU A 385 24.11 36.96 12.38
#